data_AF-A0A1C5SUC2-F1
#
_entry.id   AF-A0A1C5SUC2-F1
#
_cell.length_a   1.000
_cell.length_b   1.000
_cell.length_c   1.000
_cell.angle_alpha   90.00
_cell.angle_beta   90.00
_cell.angle_gamma   90.00
#
_symmetry.space_group_name_H-M   'P 1'
#
loop_
_entity.id
_entity.type
_entity.pdbx_description
1 polymer ?
#
loop_
_entity_poly.entity_id
_entity_poly.type
_entity_poly.pdbx_seq_one_letter_code
_entity_poly.pdbx_strand_id
1 'polypeptide(L)'
;METYKELKERQQKEFNEFPLGFAFSDIAFKTMMERWGLTENDTSKIYSIGNGGYVRKSDHKALHEMIDRHEIELADAIKNDKTGEGFIYEMFYCEFCNNEYGYTGNVQDTLDVLGYTVADIEKDSRLKKGFYKAKKQIMNDEGAIWQ
;
A
#
# COMPACT_ATOMS: atom_id res chain seq x y z
N MET A 1 -4.36 -17.86 -8.77
CA MET A 1 -3.48 -16.99 -7.97
C MET A 1 -4.19 -15.66 -7.91
N GLU A 2 -4.32 -15.08 -6.71
CA GLU A 2 -4.91 -13.74 -6.52
C GLU A 2 -4.10 -12.71 -7.34
N THR A 3 -4.78 -11.76 -7.99
CA THR A 3 -4.16 -10.63 -8.69
C THR A 3 -3.59 -9.61 -7.70
N TYR A 4 -2.72 -8.71 -8.15
CA TYR A 4 -2.22 -7.64 -7.26
C TYR A 4 -3.36 -6.78 -6.72
N LYS A 5 -4.32 -6.45 -7.58
CA LYS A 5 -5.48 -5.63 -7.21
C LYS A 5 -6.35 -6.33 -6.16
N GLU A 6 -6.68 -7.59 -6.35
CA GLU A 6 -7.48 -8.36 -5.37
C GLU A 6 -6.78 -8.46 -4.01
N LEU A 7 -5.46 -8.70 -4.00
CA LEU A 7 -4.66 -8.70 -2.77
C LEU A 7 -4.77 -7.36 -2.03
N LYS A 8 -4.54 -6.24 -2.74
CA LYS A 8 -4.60 -4.90 -2.15
C LYS A 8 -6.00 -4.55 -1.66
N GLU A 9 -7.04 -4.90 -2.41
CA GLU A 9 -8.43 -4.66 -2.00
C GLU A 9 -8.79 -5.44 -0.73
N ARG A 10 -8.39 -6.71 -0.65
CA ARG A 10 -8.60 -7.54 0.54
C ARG A 10 -7.86 -6.99 1.76
N GLN A 11 -6.58 -6.65 1.61
CA GLN A 11 -5.76 -6.08 2.69
C GLN A 11 -6.29 -4.71 3.14
N GLN A 12 -6.68 -3.85 2.20
CA GLN A 12 -7.28 -2.55 2.51
C GLN A 12 -8.59 -2.70 3.26
N LYS A 13 -9.41 -3.70 2.91
CA LYS A 13 -10.63 -4.01 3.65
C LYS A 13 -10.34 -4.40 5.09
N GLU A 14 -9.37 -5.29 5.33
CA GLU A 14 -8.97 -5.68 6.70
C GLU A 14 -8.48 -4.46 7.50
N PHE A 15 -7.68 -3.59 6.87
CA PHE A 15 -7.19 -2.36 7.50
C PHE A 15 -8.32 -1.37 7.82
N ASN A 16 -9.30 -1.21 6.92
CA ASN A 16 -10.46 -0.34 7.12
C ASN A 16 -11.39 -0.83 8.24
N GLU A 17 -11.46 -2.15 8.44
CA GLU A 17 -12.26 -2.77 9.50
C GLU A 17 -11.53 -2.76 10.86
N PHE A 18 -10.20 -2.58 10.87
CA PHE A 18 -9.41 -2.48 12.09
C PHE A 18 -9.78 -1.21 12.88
N PRO A 19 -9.82 -1.25 14.23
CA PRO A 19 -10.23 -0.11 15.07
C PRO A 19 -9.15 0.98 15.18
N LEU A 20 -8.67 1.48 14.04
CA LEU A 20 -7.81 2.65 13.95
C LEU A 20 -8.61 3.94 14.13
N GLY A 21 -7.94 4.96 14.61
CA GLY A 21 -8.51 6.27 14.82
C GLY A 21 -7.68 7.33 14.13
N PHE A 22 -8.34 8.31 13.53
CA PHE A 22 -7.69 9.41 12.83
C PHE A 22 -8.23 10.73 13.34
N ALA A 23 -7.34 11.62 13.77
CA ALA A 23 -7.69 12.93 14.30
C ALA A 23 -6.66 13.98 13.91
N PHE A 24 -7.15 15.06 13.29
CA PHE A 24 -6.37 16.22 12.86
C PHE A 24 -6.78 17.51 13.60
N SER A 25 -7.59 17.37 14.64
CA SER A 25 -8.04 18.44 15.53
C SER A 25 -8.41 17.86 16.90
N ASP A 26 -8.47 18.70 17.93
CA ASP A 26 -8.83 18.28 19.30
C ASP A 26 -10.24 17.69 19.37
N ILE A 27 -11.19 18.24 18.59
CA ILE A 27 -12.57 17.73 18.52
C ILE A 27 -12.60 16.34 17.91
N ALA A 28 -11.85 16.12 16.83
CA ALA A 28 -11.74 14.80 16.20
C ALA A 28 -11.06 13.80 17.15
N PHE A 29 -10.03 14.23 17.89
CA PHE A 29 -9.33 13.40 18.86
C PHE A 29 -10.26 12.94 19.98
N LYS A 30 -11.00 13.86 20.57
CA LYS A 30 -12.00 13.53 21.61
C LYS A 30 -13.06 12.55 21.08
N THR A 31 -13.62 12.83 19.90
CA THR A 31 -14.64 11.96 19.27
C THR A 31 -14.12 10.54 19.04
N MET A 32 -12.86 10.41 18.59
CA MET A 32 -12.19 9.13 18.40
C MET A 32 -12.01 8.39 19.74
N MET A 33 -11.54 9.07 20.79
CA MET A 33 -11.37 8.48 22.12
C MET A 33 -12.71 7.99 22.70
N GLU A 34 -13.77 8.78 22.56
CA GLU A 34 -15.12 8.41 23.03
C GLU A 34 -15.66 7.16 22.32
N ARG A 35 -15.43 7.02 21.00
CA ARG A 35 -15.80 5.79 20.24
C ARG A 35 -15.08 4.55 20.77
N TRP A 36 -13.89 4.72 21.35
CA TRP A 36 -13.14 3.66 22.01
C TRP A 36 -13.51 3.45 23.47
N GLY A 37 -14.47 4.20 24.00
CA GLY A 37 -14.84 4.18 25.43
C GLY A 37 -13.78 4.81 26.33
N LEU A 38 -12.98 5.74 25.80
CA LEU A 38 -11.92 6.47 26.50
C LEU A 38 -12.26 7.97 26.60
N THR A 39 -11.55 8.69 27.46
CA THR A 39 -11.58 10.15 27.55
C THR A 39 -10.36 10.78 26.87
N GLU A 40 -10.39 12.07 26.56
CA GLU A 40 -9.21 12.77 26.00
C GLU A 40 -7.95 12.69 26.91
N ASN A 41 -8.11 12.37 28.19
CA ASN A 41 -7.02 12.25 29.15
C ASN A 41 -6.41 10.84 29.23
N ASP A 42 -7.04 9.83 28.61
CA ASP A 42 -6.57 8.43 28.61
C ASP A 42 -5.42 8.18 27.62
N THR A 43 -4.59 9.19 27.35
CA THR A 43 -3.50 9.15 26.36
C THR A 43 -2.47 8.05 26.62
N SER A 44 -2.34 7.60 27.88
CA SER A 44 -1.48 6.47 28.26
C SER A 44 -1.93 5.11 27.70
N LYS A 45 -3.17 5.00 27.20
CA LYS A 45 -3.78 3.76 26.65
C LYS A 45 -3.72 3.66 25.13
N ILE A 46 -3.14 4.65 24.45
CA ILE A 46 -3.03 4.69 22.99
C ILE A 46 -1.56 4.85 22.56
N TYR A 47 -1.30 4.54 21.29
CA TYR A 47 -0.09 4.95 20.57
C TYR A 47 -0.50 5.87 19.42
N SER A 48 0.33 6.88 19.13
CA SER A 48 0.29 7.55 17.83
C SER A 48 1.07 6.70 16.82
N ILE A 49 0.53 6.57 15.62
CA ILE A 49 1.16 5.87 14.48
C ILE A 49 1.58 6.87 13.39
N GLY A 50 1.66 8.16 13.71
CA GLY A 50 2.00 9.23 12.77
C GLY A 50 0.80 9.67 11.91
N ASN A 51 0.95 10.78 11.18
CA ASN A 51 -0.04 11.32 10.24
C ASN A 51 -1.47 11.45 10.80
N GLY A 52 -1.59 11.82 12.09
CA GLY A 52 -2.87 11.94 12.78
C GLY A 52 -3.54 10.60 13.12
N GLY A 53 -2.87 9.48 12.86
CA GLY A 53 -3.35 8.14 13.19
C GLY A 53 -3.02 7.71 14.62
N TYR A 54 -3.92 6.92 15.19
CA TYR A 54 -3.84 6.38 16.54
C TYR A 54 -4.33 4.93 16.58
N VAL A 55 -3.81 4.17 17.54
CA VAL A 55 -4.25 2.81 17.85
C VAL A 55 -4.30 2.61 19.37
N ARG A 56 -5.25 1.82 19.86
CA ARG A 56 -5.27 1.41 21.26
C ARG A 56 -4.10 0.48 21.56
N LYS A 57 -3.46 0.62 22.72
CA LYS A 57 -2.36 -0.28 23.14
C LYS A 57 -2.80 -1.74 23.20
N SER A 58 -4.08 -2.00 23.52
CA SER A 58 -4.66 -3.34 23.50
C SER A 58 -4.65 -4.00 22.11
N ASP A 59 -4.70 -3.19 21.04
CA ASP A 59 -4.86 -3.66 19.67
C ASP A 59 -3.55 -3.62 18.90
N HIS A 60 -2.53 -2.94 19.41
CA HIS A 60 -1.23 -2.77 18.77
C HIS A 60 -0.61 -4.08 18.27
N LYS A 61 -0.71 -5.16 19.07
CA LYS A 61 -0.18 -6.47 18.68
C LYS A 61 -0.92 -7.03 17.47
N ALA A 62 -2.26 -6.96 17.46
CA ALA A 62 -3.06 -7.44 16.35
C ALA A 62 -2.83 -6.60 15.08
N LEU A 63 -2.58 -5.29 15.23
CA LEU A 63 -2.19 -4.42 14.11
C LEU A 63 -0.87 -4.87 13.50
N HIS A 64 0.17 -5.09 14.32
CA HIS A 64 1.46 -5.58 13.83
C HIS A 64 1.33 -6.93 13.14
N GLU A 65 0.63 -7.89 13.76
CA GLU A 65 0.41 -9.20 13.16
C GLU A 65 -0.34 -9.12 11.82
N MET A 66 -1.26 -8.16 11.66
CA MET A 66 -1.95 -7.91 10.39
C MET A 66 -1.00 -7.36 9.32
N ILE A 67 -0.21 -6.34 9.66
CA ILE A 67 0.75 -5.72 8.73
C ILE A 67 1.81 -6.75 8.31
N ASP A 68 2.39 -7.49 9.26
CA ASP A 68 3.39 -8.53 8.99
C ASP A 68 2.83 -9.60 8.03
N ARG A 69 1.58 -10.03 8.23
CA ARG A 69 0.91 -10.96 7.31
C ARG A 69 0.76 -10.35 5.92
N HIS A 70 0.33 -9.09 5.82
CA HIS A 70 0.14 -8.41 4.54
C HIS A 70 1.45 -8.31 3.74
N GLU A 71 2.55 -8.01 4.41
CA GLU A 71 3.89 -7.96 3.82
C GLU A 71 4.35 -9.34 3.32
N ILE A 72 4.12 -10.39 4.13
CA ILE A 72 4.43 -11.78 3.75
C ILE A 72 3.61 -12.21 2.52
N GLU A 73 2.31 -11.93 2.51
CA GLU A 73 1.42 -12.27 1.37
C GLU A 73 1.90 -11.60 0.07
N LEU A 74 2.28 -10.32 0.14
CA LEU A 74 2.82 -9.59 -1.00
C LEU A 74 4.15 -10.20 -1.47
N ALA A 75 5.08 -10.45 -0.54
CA ALA A 75 6.38 -11.03 -0.85
C ALA A 75 6.26 -12.42 -1.48
N ASP A 76 5.35 -13.25 -0.97
CA ASP A 76 5.08 -14.58 -1.51
C ASP A 76 4.45 -14.52 -2.90
N ALA A 77 3.52 -13.59 -3.15
CA ALA A 77 2.93 -13.40 -4.48
C ALA A 77 3.98 -12.97 -5.52
N ILE A 78 4.86 -12.01 -5.17
CA ILE A 78 6.01 -11.59 -6.00
C ILE A 78 6.97 -12.76 -6.23
N LYS A 79 7.25 -13.55 -5.18
CA LYS A 79 8.13 -14.71 -5.28
C LYS A 79 7.53 -15.79 -6.18
N ASN A 80 6.22 -15.98 -6.18
CA ASN A 80 5.54 -17.01 -6.96
C ASN A 80 5.41 -16.65 -8.45
N ASP A 81 5.41 -15.36 -8.80
CA ASP A 81 5.56 -14.95 -10.19
C ASP A 81 6.99 -15.16 -10.68
N LYS A 82 7.21 -16.25 -11.42
CA LYS A 82 8.52 -16.61 -11.98
C LYS A 82 8.82 -15.94 -13.30
N THR A 83 7.83 -15.36 -13.98
CA THR A 83 7.99 -14.79 -15.31
C THR A 83 8.07 -13.27 -15.27
N GLY A 84 7.46 -12.63 -14.27
CA GLY A 84 7.28 -11.19 -14.21
C GLY A 84 6.12 -10.66 -15.05
N GLU A 85 5.33 -11.56 -15.65
CA GLU A 85 4.24 -11.18 -16.57
C GLU A 85 2.84 -11.26 -15.96
N GLY A 86 2.73 -11.82 -14.75
CA GLY A 86 1.50 -11.91 -13.98
C GLY A 86 1.50 -10.87 -12.87
N PHE A 87 1.57 -11.35 -11.63
CA PHE A 87 1.46 -10.53 -10.42
C PHE A 87 2.44 -9.34 -10.40
N ILE A 88 3.70 -9.53 -10.81
CA ILE A 88 4.70 -8.45 -10.80
C ILE A 88 4.35 -7.36 -11.83
N TYR A 89 3.87 -7.77 -13.01
CA TYR A 89 3.42 -6.82 -14.03
C TYR A 89 2.22 -6.01 -13.54
N GLU A 90 1.21 -6.68 -12.97
CA GLU A 90 0.02 -6.03 -12.43
C GLU A 90 0.37 -5.08 -11.28
N MET A 91 1.28 -5.48 -10.39
CA MET A 91 1.80 -4.65 -9.31
C MET A 91 2.35 -3.32 -9.83
N PHE A 92 3.27 -3.35 -10.80
CA PHE A 92 3.80 -2.10 -11.36
C PHE A 92 2.74 -1.30 -12.12
N TYR A 93 1.85 -1.95 -12.87
CA TYR A 93 0.80 -1.25 -13.60
C TYR A 93 -0.14 -0.51 -12.64
N CYS A 94 -0.64 -1.18 -11.61
CA CYS A 94 -1.52 -0.57 -10.61
C CYS A 94 -0.83 0.57 -9.87
N GLU A 95 0.41 0.39 -9.41
CA GLU A 95 1.10 1.44 -8.67
C GLU A 95 1.51 2.62 -9.55
N PHE A 96 1.85 2.39 -10.82
CA PHE A 96 2.04 3.49 -11.75
C PHE A 96 0.75 4.28 -12.00
N CYS A 97 -0.40 3.62 -12.10
CA CYS A 97 -1.69 4.32 -12.19
C CYS A 97 -1.99 5.12 -10.91
N ASN A 98 -1.76 4.54 -9.73
CA ASN A 98 -2.00 5.20 -8.44
C ASN A 98 -1.11 6.43 -8.23
N ASN A 99 0.12 6.41 -8.77
CA ASN A 99 1.07 7.51 -8.67
C ASN A 99 1.11 8.38 -9.95
N GLU A 100 0.08 8.28 -10.79
CA GLU A 100 -0.10 9.12 -11.98
C GLU A 100 1.12 9.12 -12.92
N TYR A 101 1.86 8.01 -13.00
CA TYR A 101 3.09 7.90 -13.77
C TYR A 101 2.93 8.31 -15.24
N GLY A 102 1.78 8.03 -15.85
CA GLY A 102 1.56 8.40 -17.24
C GLY A 102 1.55 9.92 -17.47
N TYR A 103 1.08 10.70 -16.50
CA TYR A 103 1.17 12.16 -16.51
C TYR A 103 2.55 12.68 -16.07
N THR A 104 3.12 12.09 -15.00
CA THR A 104 4.34 12.62 -14.37
C THR A 104 5.62 12.13 -15.05
N GLY A 105 5.58 10.96 -15.67
CA GLY A 105 6.76 10.21 -16.11
C GLY A 105 7.67 9.75 -14.96
N ASN A 106 7.29 9.99 -13.70
CA ASN A 106 8.12 9.72 -12.53
C ASN A 106 7.91 8.30 -12.01
N VAL A 107 8.95 7.47 -12.11
CA VAL A 107 8.91 6.10 -11.56
C VAL A 107 9.23 6.05 -10.08
N GLN A 108 9.83 7.10 -9.51
CA GLN A 108 10.36 7.08 -8.15
C GLN A 108 9.25 6.91 -7.12
N ASP A 109 8.10 7.56 -7.30
CA ASP A 109 6.97 7.48 -6.36
C ASP A 109 6.46 6.03 -6.23
N THR A 110 6.33 5.34 -7.37
CA THR A 110 5.98 3.91 -7.40
C THR A 110 7.05 3.03 -6.76
N LEU A 111 8.33 3.32 -7.01
CA LEU A 111 9.43 2.55 -6.45
C LEU A 111 9.56 2.73 -4.93
N ASP A 112 9.32 3.94 -4.43
CA ASP A 112 9.32 4.24 -2.99
C ASP A 112 8.17 3.51 -2.27
N VAL A 113 6.97 3.49 -2.86
CA VAL A 113 5.82 2.73 -2.33
C VAL A 113 6.12 1.24 -2.26
N LEU A 114 6.79 0.68 -3.27
CA LEU A 114 7.11 -0.74 -3.35
C LEU A 114 8.42 -1.12 -2.64
N GLY A 115 9.16 -0.14 -2.11
CA GLY A 115 10.44 -0.38 -1.43
C GLY A 115 11.56 -0.87 -2.35
N TYR A 116 11.53 -0.50 -3.64
CA TYR A 116 12.55 -0.88 -4.61
C TYR A 116 13.41 0.33 -5.02
N THR A 117 14.66 0.06 -5.38
CA THR A 117 15.47 0.99 -6.17
C THR A 117 15.47 0.58 -7.64
N VAL A 118 15.85 1.50 -8.54
CA VAL A 118 16.08 1.16 -9.95
C VAL A 118 17.12 0.03 -10.09
N ALA A 119 18.13 -0.02 -9.20
CA ALA A 119 19.13 -1.09 -9.21
C ALA A 119 18.52 -2.46 -8.87
N ASP A 120 17.55 -2.52 -7.96
CA ASP A 120 16.83 -3.76 -7.65
C ASP A 120 16.01 -4.26 -8.84
N ILE A 121 15.33 -3.33 -9.53
CA ILE A 121 14.59 -3.63 -10.77
C ILE A 121 15.53 -4.20 -11.82
N GLU A 122 16.69 -3.59 -12.04
CA GLU A 122 17.63 -4.03 -13.05
C GLU A 122 18.30 -5.38 -12.73
N LYS A 123 18.41 -5.72 -11.44
CA LYS A 123 19.07 -6.94 -10.95
C LYS A 123 18.16 -8.18 -11.03
N ASP A 124 16.86 -8.05 -10.80
CA ASP A 124 15.90 -9.16 -10.93
C ASP A 124 15.22 -9.12 -12.29
N SER A 125 15.49 -10.13 -13.14
CA SER A 125 14.95 -10.19 -14.50
C SER A 125 13.42 -10.21 -14.56
N ARG A 126 12.75 -10.71 -13.51
CA ARG A 126 11.29 -10.77 -13.40
C ARG A 126 10.73 -9.39 -13.08
N LEU A 127 11.33 -8.69 -12.10
CA LEU A 127 10.97 -7.31 -11.78
C LEU A 127 11.18 -6.40 -12.99
N LYS A 128 12.35 -6.50 -13.64
CA LYS A 128 12.66 -5.77 -14.87
C LYS A 128 11.59 -5.98 -15.94
N LYS A 129 11.22 -7.24 -16.21
CA LYS A 129 10.24 -7.58 -17.24
C LYS A 129 8.86 -7.00 -16.93
N GLY A 130 8.39 -7.17 -15.70
CA GLY A 130 7.09 -6.63 -15.28
C GLY A 130 7.06 -5.09 -15.33
N PHE A 131 8.10 -4.44 -14.83
CA PHE A 131 8.25 -2.98 -14.81
C PHE A 131 8.17 -2.37 -16.21
N TYR A 132 9.00 -2.84 -17.15
CA TYR A 132 9.00 -2.29 -18.52
C TYR A 132 7.74 -2.64 -19.30
N LYS A 133 7.13 -3.80 -19.03
CA LYS A 133 5.84 -4.17 -19.60
C LYS A 133 4.73 -3.23 -19.14
N ALA A 134 4.68 -2.91 -17.84
CA ALA A 134 3.73 -1.95 -17.26
C ALA A 134 3.92 -0.53 -17.84
N LYS A 135 5.16 -0.04 -17.91
CA LYS A 135 5.45 1.27 -18.55
C LYS A 135 4.95 1.34 -19.99
N LYS A 136 5.21 0.29 -20.79
CA LYS A 136 4.76 0.23 -22.17
C LYS A 136 3.23 0.22 -22.25
N GLN A 137 2.56 -0.49 -21.36
CA GLN A 137 1.10 -0.54 -21.33
C GLN A 137 0.51 0.84 -21.04
N ILE A 138 0.98 1.55 -20.01
CA ILE A 138 0.47 2.89 -19.68
C ILE A 138 0.64 3.87 -20.84
N MET A 139 1.80 3.86 -21.51
CA MET A 139 2.03 4.70 -22.68
C MET A 139 1.07 4.38 -23.84
N ASN A 140 0.67 3.12 -24.01
CA ASN A 140 -0.33 2.75 -25.02
C ASN A 140 -1.74 3.21 -24.62
N ASP A 141 -2.10 3.04 -23.35
CA ASP A 141 -3.41 3.40 -22.82
C ASP A 141 -3.63 4.92 -22.91
N GLU A 142 -2.61 5.72 -22.60
CA GLU A 142 -2.69 7.19 -22.64
C GLU A 142 -2.37 7.79 -24.00
N GLY A 143 -1.56 7.12 -24.83
CA GLY A 143 -1.35 7.50 -26.23
C GLY A 143 -2.64 7.43 -27.07
N ALA A 144 -3.63 6.62 -26.65
CA ALA A 144 -4.95 6.53 -27.26
C ALA A 144 -5.91 7.65 -26.83
N ILE A 145 -5.59 8.43 -25.79
CA ILE A 145 -6.42 9.55 -25.32
C ILE A 145 -6.21 10.81 -26.18
N TRP A 146 -5.12 10.85 -26.97
CA TRP A 146 -4.72 12.00 -27.80
C TRP A 146 -4.69 11.71 -29.32
N GLN A 147 -5.31 10.61 -29.78
CA GLN A 147 -5.52 10.27 -31.20
C GLN A 147 -7.01 10.23 -31.53
#